data_AF-A0A1V3TGB6-F1
#
_entry.id   AF-A0A1V3TGB6-F1
#
_cell.length_a   1.000
_cell.length_b   1.000
_cell.length_c   1.000
_cell.angle_alpha   90.00
_cell.angle_beta   90.00
_cell.angle_gamma   90.00
#
_symmetry.space_group_name_H-M   'P 1'
#
loop_
_entity.id
_entity.type
_entity.pdbx_description
1 polymer ?
#
loop_
_entity_poly.entity_id
_entity_poly.type
_entity_poly.pdbx_seq_one_letter_code
_entity_poly.pdbx_strand_id
1 'polypeptide(L)'
;MKYFFDKKSNAFLVEGIHTITTDAITVTAEFYEQAIEARASGAEIYVESGEVRISAPRPSPYHERVGRLWQLKDSGKQAQLLAQRVQVRKQINAKRDECVNGGVYVHQIDKWVDTDEKGQANLVQIKADFDLNGKEQEFSLICADNSVYQLNYESFKAVWNAVRELKTKMFENAYMHKILLEQNNNPLEYDWSLGWAKTYEETINE
;
A
#
# COMPACT_ATOMS: atom_id res chain seq x y z
N MET A 1 28.24 30.47 -32.28
CA MET A 1 28.99 29.86 -31.16
C MET A 1 29.19 28.37 -31.50
N LYS A 2 30.37 27.78 -31.29
CA LYS A 2 30.55 26.32 -31.46
C LYS A 2 30.49 25.61 -30.12
N TYR A 3 29.89 24.43 -30.12
CA TYR A 3 29.66 23.60 -28.95
C TYR A 3 30.38 22.27 -29.13
N PHE A 4 30.93 21.75 -28.05
CA PHE A 4 31.65 20.49 -28.01
C PHE A 4 31.20 19.67 -26.81
N PHE A 5 31.20 18.36 -26.92
CA PHE A 5 30.99 17.45 -25.80
C PHE A 5 32.31 16.77 -25.44
N ASP A 6 32.75 16.98 -24.21
CA ASP A 6 33.94 16.33 -23.69
C ASP A 6 33.56 15.06 -22.92
N LYS A 7 33.97 13.91 -23.47
CA LYS A 7 33.66 12.60 -22.89
C LYS A 7 34.33 12.40 -21.52
N LYS A 8 35.50 13.02 -21.28
CA LYS A 8 36.26 12.86 -20.04
C LYS A 8 35.58 13.54 -18.85
N SER A 9 35.14 14.77 -19.03
CA SER A 9 34.40 15.54 -18.02
C SER A 9 32.89 15.30 -18.05
N ASN A 10 32.37 14.58 -19.07
CA ASN A 10 30.95 14.35 -19.30
C ASN A 10 30.15 15.68 -19.32
N ALA A 11 30.73 16.69 -19.98
CA ALA A 11 30.23 18.06 -19.98
C ALA A 11 30.32 18.69 -21.38
N PHE A 12 29.48 19.71 -21.60
CA PHE A 12 29.57 20.53 -22.80
C PHE A 12 30.59 21.66 -22.60
N LEU A 13 31.43 21.87 -23.61
CA LEU A 13 32.39 22.96 -23.73
C LEU A 13 31.93 23.93 -24.82
N VAL A 14 32.18 25.21 -24.61
CA VAL A 14 31.78 26.29 -25.52
C VAL A 14 33.02 27.03 -25.99
N GLU A 15 33.18 27.15 -27.31
CA GLU A 15 34.30 27.89 -27.93
C GLU A 15 34.32 29.34 -27.45
N GLY A 16 35.48 29.82 -27.01
CA GLY A 16 35.64 31.18 -26.47
C GLY A 16 35.30 31.33 -24.98
N ILE A 17 34.74 30.30 -24.33
CA ILE A 17 34.50 30.25 -22.88
C ILE A 17 35.38 29.19 -22.23
N HIS A 18 35.47 28.01 -22.83
CA HIS A 18 36.20 26.86 -22.30
C HIS A 18 37.40 26.50 -23.17
N THR A 19 38.44 25.94 -22.56
CA THR A 19 39.53 25.28 -23.29
C THR A 19 39.02 23.98 -23.90
N ILE A 20 39.05 23.88 -25.23
CA ILE A 20 38.55 22.70 -25.94
C ILE A 20 39.63 21.62 -25.95
N THR A 21 39.28 20.43 -25.47
CA THR A 21 40.18 19.26 -25.48
C THR A 21 40.24 18.64 -26.88
N THR A 22 41.37 18.03 -27.23
CA THR A 22 41.56 17.38 -28.54
C THR A 22 40.58 16.24 -28.80
N ASP A 23 40.07 15.62 -27.73
CA ASP A 23 39.12 14.50 -27.77
C ASP A 23 37.65 14.97 -27.75
N ALA A 24 37.39 16.28 -27.76
CA ALA A 24 36.03 16.81 -27.69
C ALA A 24 35.29 16.62 -29.02
N ILE A 25 34.04 16.18 -28.95
CA ILE A 25 33.20 15.91 -30.12
C ILE A 25 32.39 17.15 -30.43
N THR A 26 32.47 17.66 -31.66
CA THR A 26 31.68 18.84 -32.06
C THR A 26 30.19 18.48 -32.14
N VAL A 27 29.33 19.35 -31.61
CA VAL A 27 27.86 19.23 -31.69
C VAL A 27 27.23 20.50 -32.23
N THR A 28 26.02 20.39 -32.78
CA THR A 28 25.26 21.56 -33.24
C THR A 28 24.66 22.33 -32.04
N ALA A 29 24.33 23.61 -32.25
CA ALA A 29 23.64 24.41 -31.23
C ALA A 29 22.27 23.81 -30.87
N GLU A 30 21.53 23.34 -31.87
CA GLU A 30 20.24 22.66 -31.70
C GLU A 30 20.37 21.40 -30.84
N PHE A 31 21.39 20.56 -31.11
CA PHE A 31 21.63 19.37 -30.31
C PHE A 31 22.06 19.70 -28.87
N TYR A 32 22.87 20.74 -28.70
CA TYR A 32 23.26 21.23 -27.37
C TYR A 32 22.02 21.61 -26.55
N GLU A 33 21.12 22.42 -27.10
CA GLU A 33 19.88 22.83 -26.42
C GLU A 33 19.01 21.61 -26.08
N GLN A 34 18.78 20.73 -27.05
CA GLN A 34 18.03 19.48 -26.85
C GLN A 34 18.63 18.62 -25.72
N ALA A 35 19.96 18.52 -25.67
CA ALA A 35 20.65 17.72 -24.67
C ALA A 35 20.57 18.33 -23.26
N ILE A 36 20.55 19.66 -23.14
CA ILE A 36 20.34 20.34 -21.86
C ILE A 36 18.92 20.06 -21.33
N GLU A 37 17.90 20.21 -22.17
CA GLU A 37 16.51 19.90 -21.81
C GLU A 37 16.33 18.41 -21.45
N ALA A 38 16.94 17.53 -22.25
CA ALA A 38 16.88 16.10 -22.00
C ALA A 38 17.53 15.73 -20.66
N ARG A 39 18.67 16.33 -20.29
CA ARG A 39 19.26 16.15 -18.95
C ARG A 39 18.34 16.61 -17.83
N ALA A 40 17.64 17.74 -18.02
CA ALA A 40 16.67 18.23 -17.04
C ALA A 40 15.49 17.25 -16.86
N SER A 41 15.09 16.56 -17.92
CA SER A 41 14.08 15.48 -17.87
C SER A 41 14.60 14.13 -17.36
N GLY A 42 15.89 14.04 -16.98
CA GLY A 42 16.49 12.83 -16.43
C GLY A 42 17.07 11.87 -17.47
N ALA A 43 17.27 12.31 -18.72
CA ALA A 43 18.03 11.55 -19.73
C ALA A 43 19.55 11.68 -19.51
N GLU A 44 20.31 10.72 -20.06
CA GLU A 44 21.77 10.73 -20.06
C GLU A 44 22.32 11.03 -21.45
N ILE A 45 23.40 11.81 -21.49
CA ILE A 45 24.19 12.03 -22.70
C ILE A 45 25.29 10.97 -22.76
N TYR A 46 25.54 10.43 -23.94
CA TYR A 46 26.59 9.44 -24.15
C TYR A 46 27.18 9.51 -25.54
N VAL A 47 28.34 8.88 -25.71
CA VAL A 47 29.00 8.76 -27.00
C VAL A 47 28.89 7.33 -27.48
N GLU A 48 28.37 7.15 -28.69
CA GLU A 48 28.27 5.87 -29.36
C GLU A 48 28.77 5.99 -30.79
N SER A 49 29.73 5.13 -31.17
CA SER A 49 30.35 5.15 -32.50
C SER A 49 30.92 6.52 -32.92
N GLY A 50 31.41 7.31 -31.95
CA GLY A 50 31.97 8.65 -32.20
C GLY A 50 30.95 9.78 -32.23
N GLU A 51 29.65 9.48 -32.14
CA GLU A 51 28.57 10.47 -32.11
C GLU A 51 28.03 10.68 -30.69
N VAL A 52 27.68 11.92 -30.36
CA VAL A 52 26.99 12.24 -29.11
C VAL A 52 25.51 11.94 -29.28
N ARG A 53 24.93 11.21 -28.33
CA ARG A 53 23.52 10.78 -28.32
C ARG A 53 22.89 11.02 -26.95
N ILE A 54 21.57 11.05 -26.95
CA ILE A 54 20.72 11.28 -25.78
C ILE A 54 19.91 10.02 -25.55
N SER A 55 19.87 9.50 -24.32
CA SER A 55 19.02 8.36 -23.96
C SER A 55 17.55 8.79 -23.82
N ALA A 56 16.64 7.81 -23.73
CA ALA A 56 15.32 8.09 -23.14
C ALA A 56 15.49 8.60 -21.69
N PRO A 57 14.53 9.37 -21.13
CA PRO A 57 14.51 9.71 -19.72
C PRO A 57 14.63 8.48 -18.82
N ARG A 58 15.35 8.59 -17.71
CA ARG A 58 15.49 7.50 -16.73
C ARG A 58 14.11 7.18 -16.12
N PRO A 59 13.60 5.94 -16.24
CA PRO A 59 12.25 5.62 -15.76
C PRO A 59 12.10 5.73 -14.24
N SER A 60 13.14 5.37 -13.48
CA SER A 60 13.18 5.55 -12.03
C SER A 60 14.62 5.59 -11.50
N PRO A 61 14.86 6.08 -10.26
CA PRO A 61 16.18 6.06 -9.63
C PRO A 61 16.83 4.67 -9.51
N TYR A 62 16.02 3.62 -9.65
CA TYR A 62 16.42 2.22 -9.58
C TYR A 62 16.89 1.65 -10.92
N HIS A 63 16.76 2.40 -12.01
CA HIS A 63 17.29 2.00 -13.31
C HIS A 63 18.73 2.45 -13.48
N GLU A 64 19.55 1.57 -14.04
CA GLU A 64 20.86 1.87 -14.59
C GLU A 64 20.88 1.71 -16.09
N ARG A 65 21.79 2.42 -16.74
CA ARG A 65 21.95 2.33 -18.18
C ARG A 65 22.86 1.16 -18.52
N VAL A 66 22.32 0.18 -19.25
CA VAL A 66 23.08 -0.94 -19.82
C VAL A 66 23.04 -0.80 -21.33
N GLY A 67 24.12 -0.27 -21.90
CA GLY A 67 24.18 0.11 -23.30
C GLY A 67 23.21 1.25 -23.63
N ARG A 68 22.20 0.95 -24.46
CA ARG A 68 21.13 1.88 -24.88
C ARG A 68 19.86 1.78 -24.04
N LEU A 69 19.75 0.78 -23.17
CA LEU A 69 18.52 0.46 -22.44
C LEU A 69 18.65 0.79 -20.95
N TRP A 70 17.54 1.18 -20.35
CA TRP A 70 17.41 1.27 -18.91
C TRP A 70 17.05 -0.11 -18.35
N GLN A 71 17.87 -0.63 -17.44
CA GLN A 71 17.62 -1.88 -16.74
C GLN A 71 17.50 -1.64 -15.24
N LEU A 72 16.56 -2.31 -14.57
CA LEU A 72 16.39 -2.16 -13.13
C LEU A 72 17.53 -2.86 -12.39
N LYS A 73 18.22 -2.13 -11.50
CA LYS A 73 19.24 -2.67 -10.60
C LYS A 73 18.63 -3.77 -9.73
N ASP A 74 19.42 -4.75 -9.32
CA ASP A 74 18.94 -5.79 -8.39
C ASP A 74 18.52 -5.21 -7.03
N SER A 75 19.24 -4.22 -6.51
CA SER A 75 18.81 -3.46 -5.33
C SER A 75 17.51 -2.68 -5.57
N GLY A 76 17.30 -2.24 -6.81
CA GLY A 76 16.07 -1.61 -7.30
C GLY A 76 14.87 -2.56 -7.34
N LYS A 77 15.07 -3.78 -7.83
CA LYS A 77 14.07 -4.85 -7.82
C LYS A 77 13.63 -5.16 -6.38
N GLN A 78 14.57 -5.28 -5.46
CA GLN A 78 14.27 -5.54 -4.05
C GLN A 78 13.54 -4.37 -3.38
N ALA A 79 13.96 -3.13 -3.64
CA ALA A 79 13.27 -1.95 -3.11
C ALA A 79 11.83 -1.83 -3.65
N GLN A 80 11.64 -2.10 -4.95
CA GLN A 80 10.31 -2.10 -5.57
C GLN A 80 9.42 -3.21 -4.98
N LEU A 81 9.96 -4.42 -4.83
CA LEU A 81 9.25 -5.55 -4.24
C LEU A 81 8.80 -5.23 -2.81
N LEU A 82 9.68 -4.65 -2.00
CA LEU A 82 9.36 -4.24 -0.64
C LEU A 82 8.27 -3.16 -0.60
N ALA A 83 8.35 -2.16 -1.49
CA ALA A 83 7.34 -1.11 -1.58
C ALA A 83 5.96 -1.68 -1.95
N GLN A 84 5.90 -2.63 -2.89
CA GLN A 84 4.67 -3.33 -3.25
C GLN A 84 4.09 -4.14 -2.08
N ARG A 85 4.94 -4.84 -1.32
CA ARG A 85 4.48 -5.55 -0.12
C ARG A 85 3.92 -4.61 0.94
N VAL A 86 4.55 -3.46 1.16
CA VAL A 86 4.04 -2.43 2.09
C VAL A 86 2.66 -1.94 1.65
N GLN A 87 2.47 -1.70 0.35
CA GLN A 87 1.17 -1.30 -0.19
C GLN A 87 0.09 -2.36 0.07
N VAL A 88 0.34 -3.62 -0.26
CA VAL A 88 -0.66 -4.69 -0.08
C VAL A 88 -0.91 -4.99 1.40
N ARG A 89 0.12 -4.93 2.26
CA ARG A 89 -0.04 -5.01 3.73
C ARG A 89 -1.00 -3.94 4.26
N LYS A 90 -0.94 -2.72 3.72
CA LYS A 90 -1.84 -1.62 4.10
C LYS A 90 -3.28 -1.94 3.71
N GLN A 91 -3.50 -2.51 2.51
CA GLN A 91 -4.83 -2.91 2.05
C GLN A 91 -5.41 -4.05 2.92
N ILE A 92 -4.62 -5.07 3.23
CA ILE A 92 -5.01 -6.18 4.13
C ILE A 92 -5.40 -5.64 5.51
N ASN A 93 -4.63 -4.71 6.07
CA ASN A 93 -4.97 -4.07 7.36
C ASN A 93 -6.28 -3.29 7.27
N ALA A 94 -6.47 -2.51 6.20
CA ALA A 94 -7.69 -1.76 6.01
C ALA A 94 -8.92 -2.68 5.94
N LYS A 95 -8.87 -3.77 5.15
CA LYS A 95 -9.99 -4.73 5.08
C LYS A 95 -10.21 -5.46 6.40
N ARG A 96 -9.15 -5.79 7.14
CA ARG A 96 -9.30 -6.33 8.51
C ARG A 96 -10.08 -5.35 9.39
N ASP A 97 -9.69 -4.08 9.40
CA ASP A 97 -10.31 -3.08 10.26
C ASP A 97 -11.76 -2.81 9.83
N GLU A 98 -12.03 -2.79 8.53
CA GLU A 98 -13.38 -2.75 7.96
C GLU A 98 -14.23 -3.94 8.44
N CYS A 99 -13.73 -5.17 8.33
CA CYS A 99 -14.47 -6.36 8.77
C CYS A 99 -14.67 -6.41 10.29
N VAL A 100 -13.67 -5.98 11.07
CA VAL A 100 -13.75 -5.96 12.54
C VAL A 100 -14.76 -4.91 13.01
N ASN A 101 -14.86 -3.76 12.33
CA ASN A 101 -15.75 -2.68 12.71
C ASN A 101 -17.14 -2.76 12.03
N GLY A 102 -17.28 -3.60 11.00
CA GLY A 102 -18.49 -3.72 10.18
C GLY A 102 -19.64 -4.51 10.81
N GLY A 103 -19.56 -4.84 12.10
CA GLY A 103 -20.58 -5.60 12.82
C GLY A 103 -20.38 -7.11 12.77
N VAL A 104 -21.06 -7.82 13.66
CA VAL A 104 -21.13 -9.28 13.68
C VAL A 104 -22.57 -9.75 13.80
N TYR A 105 -22.94 -10.75 12.99
CA TYR A 105 -24.22 -11.42 13.14
C TYR A 105 -24.17 -12.48 14.24
N VAL A 106 -25.11 -12.39 15.18
CA VAL A 106 -25.19 -13.27 16.34
C VAL A 106 -26.45 -14.12 16.23
N HIS A 107 -26.29 -15.37 15.78
CA HIS A 107 -27.39 -16.31 15.53
C HIS A 107 -28.35 -16.47 16.71
N GLN A 108 -27.83 -16.49 17.94
CA GLN A 108 -28.65 -16.73 19.13
C GLN A 108 -29.69 -15.63 19.39
N ILE A 109 -29.41 -14.40 18.97
CA ILE A 109 -30.33 -13.27 19.12
C ILE A 109 -30.92 -12.83 17.77
N ASP A 110 -30.52 -13.49 16.67
CA ASP A 110 -30.94 -13.17 15.30
C ASP A 110 -30.75 -11.68 14.95
N LYS A 111 -29.59 -11.13 15.33
CA LYS A 111 -29.28 -9.70 15.12
C LYS A 111 -27.83 -9.46 14.74
N TRP A 112 -27.64 -8.38 13.96
CA TRP A 112 -26.35 -7.75 13.77
C TRP A 112 -26.04 -6.82 14.94
N VAL A 113 -24.84 -6.98 15.50
CA VAL A 113 -24.35 -6.17 16.61
C VAL A 113 -23.19 -5.32 16.12
N ASP A 114 -23.22 -4.03 16.45
CA ASP A 114 -22.13 -3.11 16.14
C ASP A 114 -20.84 -3.50 16.85
N THR A 115 -19.75 -3.54 16.10
CA THR A 115 -18.42 -3.92 16.58
C THR A 115 -17.38 -2.83 16.40
N ASP A 116 -17.81 -1.62 16.04
CA ASP A 116 -16.98 -0.43 16.05
C ASP A 116 -16.56 -0.06 17.50
N GLU A 117 -15.78 1.01 17.64
CA GLU A 117 -15.26 1.45 18.93
C GLU A 117 -16.39 1.71 19.95
N LYS A 118 -17.51 2.29 19.51
CA LYS A 118 -18.65 2.61 20.39
C LYS A 118 -19.41 1.35 20.80
N GLY A 119 -19.67 0.44 19.85
CA GLY A 119 -20.31 -0.84 20.11
C GLY A 119 -19.48 -1.69 21.10
N GLN A 120 -18.17 -1.78 20.90
CA GLN A 120 -17.28 -2.47 21.84
C GLN A 120 -17.27 -1.82 23.23
N ALA A 121 -17.22 -0.49 23.31
CA ALA A 121 -17.27 0.22 24.59
C ALA A 121 -18.58 -0.04 25.35
N ASN A 122 -19.72 -0.06 24.66
CA ASN A 122 -21.02 -0.39 25.24
C ASN A 122 -21.04 -1.82 25.82
N LEU A 123 -20.54 -2.81 25.06
CA LEU A 123 -20.46 -4.20 25.54
C LEU A 123 -19.55 -4.35 26.77
N VAL A 124 -18.45 -3.58 26.84
CA VAL A 124 -17.57 -3.56 28.01
C VAL A 124 -18.27 -2.96 29.24
N GLN A 125 -19.08 -1.91 29.07
CA GLN A 125 -19.87 -1.33 30.16
C GLN A 125 -20.89 -2.34 30.70
N ILE A 126 -21.67 -2.95 29.81
CA ILE A 126 -22.64 -4.01 30.17
C ILE A 126 -21.93 -5.17 30.89
N LYS A 127 -20.74 -5.57 30.43
CA LYS A 127 -19.92 -6.58 31.12
C LYS A 127 -19.62 -6.17 32.56
N ALA A 128 -19.17 -4.92 32.76
CA ALA A 128 -18.83 -4.41 34.09
C ALA A 128 -20.07 -4.38 35.01
N ASP A 129 -21.23 -4.01 34.49
CA ASP A 129 -22.47 -4.02 35.26
C ASP A 129 -22.88 -5.44 35.67
N PHE A 130 -22.74 -6.44 34.79
CA PHE A 130 -22.97 -7.84 35.16
C PHE A 130 -21.98 -8.33 36.22
N ASP A 131 -20.71 -7.91 36.15
CA ASP A 131 -19.68 -8.30 37.12
C ASP A 131 -19.90 -7.65 38.49
N LEU A 132 -20.41 -6.41 38.53
CA LEU A 132 -20.61 -5.64 39.76
C LEU A 132 -21.96 -5.89 40.43
N ASN A 133 -23.03 -6.01 39.62
CA ASN A 133 -24.40 -5.94 40.11
C ASN A 133 -25.18 -7.26 39.92
N GLY A 134 -24.51 -8.32 39.43
CA GLY A 134 -25.08 -9.66 39.28
C GLY A 134 -25.70 -9.94 37.91
N LYS A 135 -26.05 -11.21 37.68
CA LYS A 135 -26.42 -11.75 36.35
C LYS A 135 -27.91 -11.72 36.04
N GLU A 136 -28.73 -11.26 36.98
CA GLU A 136 -30.20 -11.25 36.85
C GLU A 136 -30.73 -10.00 36.13
N GLN A 137 -29.85 -9.02 35.84
CA GLN A 137 -30.22 -7.79 35.15
C GLN A 137 -30.40 -7.98 33.65
N GLU A 138 -31.20 -7.09 33.08
CA GLU A 138 -31.40 -6.97 31.65
C GLU A 138 -30.96 -5.59 31.16
N PHE A 139 -30.36 -5.55 29.98
CA PHE A 139 -29.86 -4.33 29.35
C PHE A 139 -30.42 -4.21 27.94
N SER A 140 -30.74 -2.99 27.52
CA SER A 140 -31.14 -2.72 26.14
C SER A 140 -29.91 -2.56 25.25
N LEU A 141 -29.78 -3.41 24.24
CA LEU A 141 -28.81 -3.27 23.15
C LEU A 141 -29.51 -2.70 21.93
N ILE A 142 -28.97 -1.62 21.37
CA ILE A 142 -29.37 -1.13 20.05
C ILE A 142 -28.51 -1.88 19.02
N CYS A 143 -29.16 -2.60 18.12
CA CYS A 143 -28.54 -3.39 17.06
C CYS A 143 -28.24 -2.53 15.82
N ALA A 144 -27.46 -3.05 14.88
CA ALA A 144 -27.03 -2.32 13.68
C ALA A 144 -28.22 -1.89 12.78
N ASP A 145 -29.35 -2.60 12.85
CA ASP A 145 -30.62 -2.28 12.19
C ASP A 145 -31.47 -1.23 12.95
N ASN A 146 -30.91 -0.60 13.98
CA ASN A 146 -31.58 0.29 14.95
C ASN A 146 -32.72 -0.37 15.74
N SER A 147 -32.85 -1.70 15.71
CA SER A 147 -33.77 -2.41 16.60
C SER A 147 -33.21 -2.51 18.02
N VAL A 148 -34.10 -2.62 19.00
CA VAL A 148 -33.72 -2.82 20.40
C VAL A 148 -33.88 -4.28 20.77
N TYR A 149 -32.84 -4.87 21.35
CA TYR A 149 -32.84 -6.23 21.91
C TYR A 149 -32.60 -6.18 23.42
N GLN A 150 -33.41 -6.91 24.20
CA GLN A 150 -33.21 -7.03 25.65
C GLN A 150 -32.21 -8.15 25.95
N LEU A 151 -31.01 -7.76 26.40
CA LEU A 151 -29.93 -8.66 26.77
C LEU A 151 -30.08 -9.11 28.22
N ASN A 152 -30.24 -10.42 28.41
CA ASN A 152 -29.90 -11.10 29.66
C ASN A 152 -28.46 -11.62 29.61
N TYR A 153 -27.95 -12.17 30.73
CA TYR A 153 -26.58 -12.67 30.81
C TYR A 153 -26.23 -13.76 29.77
N GLU A 154 -27.18 -14.65 29.44
CA GLU A 154 -26.99 -15.71 28.45
C GLU A 154 -26.76 -15.14 27.04
N SER A 155 -27.68 -14.27 26.59
CA SER A 155 -27.58 -13.58 25.30
C SER A 155 -26.38 -12.65 25.22
N PHE A 156 -26.03 -11.96 26.32
CA PHE A 156 -24.83 -11.13 26.38
C PHE A 156 -23.55 -11.96 26.18
N LYS A 157 -23.41 -13.13 26.81
CA LYS A 157 -22.26 -14.02 26.57
C LYS A 157 -22.15 -14.41 25.10
N ALA A 158 -23.27 -14.68 24.44
CA ALA A 158 -23.28 -15.05 23.02
C ALA A 158 -22.77 -13.91 22.15
N VAL A 159 -23.27 -12.68 22.37
CA VAL A 159 -22.79 -11.47 21.70
C VAL A 159 -21.30 -11.24 21.97
N TRP A 160 -20.89 -11.29 23.23
CA TRP A 160 -19.49 -11.08 23.63
C TRP A 160 -18.55 -12.07 22.94
N ASN A 161 -18.92 -13.35 22.91
CA ASN A 161 -18.13 -14.38 22.26
C ASN A 161 -18.06 -14.19 20.75
N ALA A 162 -19.18 -13.85 20.10
CA ALA A 162 -19.20 -13.58 18.67
C ALA A 162 -18.30 -12.40 18.28
N VAL A 163 -18.35 -11.30 19.04
CA VAL A 163 -17.50 -10.11 18.83
C VAL A 163 -16.02 -10.46 19.02
N ARG A 164 -15.70 -11.21 20.08
CA ARG A 164 -14.33 -11.68 20.35
C ARG A 164 -13.83 -12.60 19.24
N GLU A 165 -14.63 -13.55 18.80
CA GLU A 165 -14.28 -14.50 17.73
C GLU A 165 -14.11 -13.82 16.39
N LEU A 166 -14.97 -12.86 16.03
CA LEU A 166 -14.81 -12.03 14.84
C LEU A 166 -13.43 -11.38 14.86
N LYS A 167 -13.10 -10.68 15.95
CA LYS A 167 -11.81 -10.00 16.09
C LYS A 167 -10.64 -10.96 15.94
N THR A 168 -10.65 -12.09 16.65
CA THR A 168 -9.59 -13.10 16.54
C THR A 168 -9.44 -13.60 15.10
N LYS A 169 -10.53 -14.02 14.47
CA LYS A 169 -10.51 -14.55 13.09
C LYS A 169 -9.99 -13.53 12.09
N MET A 170 -10.42 -12.27 12.16
CA MET A 170 -9.97 -11.23 11.22
C MET A 170 -8.49 -10.90 11.39
N PHE A 171 -7.98 -10.87 12.64
CA PHE A 171 -6.56 -10.65 12.89
C PHE A 171 -5.70 -11.84 12.45
N GLU A 172 -6.15 -13.07 12.70
CA GLU A 172 -5.49 -14.29 12.24
C GLU A 172 -5.47 -14.36 10.71
N ASN A 173 -6.58 -14.07 10.04
CA ASN A 173 -6.66 -14.03 8.58
C ASN A 173 -5.71 -12.98 7.99
N ALA A 174 -5.72 -11.76 8.53
CA ALA A 174 -4.81 -10.71 8.12
C ALA A 174 -3.34 -11.07 8.35
N TYR A 175 -3.02 -11.75 9.45
CA TYR A 175 -1.67 -12.23 9.73
C TYR A 175 -1.24 -13.28 8.70
N MET A 176 -2.08 -14.28 8.45
CA MET A 176 -1.84 -15.33 7.45
C MET A 176 -1.58 -14.72 6.06
N HIS A 177 -2.43 -13.80 5.60
CA HIS A 177 -2.23 -13.17 4.29
C HIS A 177 -0.91 -12.38 4.21
N LYS A 178 -0.47 -11.74 5.30
CA LYS A 178 0.83 -11.04 5.32
C LYS A 178 2.01 -12.01 5.22
N ILE A 179 1.93 -13.17 5.86
CA ILE A 179 2.98 -14.20 5.77
C ILE A 179 3.09 -14.73 4.34
N LEU A 180 1.96 -15.07 3.72
CA LEU A 180 1.94 -15.54 2.32
C LEU A 180 2.39 -14.45 1.33
N LEU A 181 2.04 -13.18 1.58
CA LEU A 181 2.51 -12.04 0.79
C LEU A 181 4.04 -11.92 0.80
N GLU A 182 4.71 -12.22 1.92
CA GLU A 182 6.18 -12.22 1.99
C GLU A 182 6.84 -13.33 1.18
N GLN A 183 6.12 -14.41 0.91
CA GLN A 183 6.58 -15.52 0.10
C GLN A 183 6.26 -15.31 -1.39
N ASN A 184 5.43 -14.33 -1.72
CA ASN A 184 5.02 -14.05 -3.08
C ASN A 184 6.05 -13.17 -3.83
N ASN A 185 6.37 -13.57 -5.06
CA ASN A 185 7.27 -12.85 -5.97
C ASN A 185 6.57 -11.74 -6.76
N ASN A 186 5.24 -11.77 -6.81
CA ASN A 186 4.41 -10.72 -7.36
C ASN A 186 3.37 -10.25 -6.33
N PRO A 187 3.76 -9.35 -5.39
CA PRO A 187 2.90 -8.92 -4.30
C PRO A 187 1.57 -8.31 -4.79
N LEU A 188 1.57 -7.59 -5.91
CA LEU A 188 0.39 -6.89 -6.42
C LEU A 188 -0.68 -7.82 -7.00
N GLU A 189 -0.30 -9.03 -7.41
CA GLU A 189 -1.21 -10.06 -7.92
C GLU A 189 -1.58 -11.11 -6.86
N TYR A 190 -1.06 -10.97 -5.65
CA TYR A 190 -1.43 -11.86 -4.56
C TYR A 190 -2.92 -11.69 -4.23
N ASP A 191 -3.69 -12.75 -4.40
CA ASP A 191 -5.10 -12.77 -4.02
C ASP A 191 -5.25 -12.94 -2.51
N TRP A 192 -5.77 -11.90 -1.87
CA TRP A 192 -6.08 -11.86 -0.45
C TRP A 192 -7.58 -11.69 -0.18
N SER A 193 -8.45 -12.04 -1.14
CA SER A 193 -9.91 -11.83 -1.03
C SER A 193 -10.64 -12.82 -0.10
N LEU A 194 -9.99 -13.90 0.33
CA LEU A 194 -10.61 -14.98 1.08
C LEU A 194 -10.56 -14.77 2.61
N GLY A 195 -11.47 -15.43 3.32
CA GLY A 195 -11.43 -15.53 4.79
C GLY A 195 -11.89 -14.29 5.56
N TRP A 196 -12.35 -13.24 4.87
CA TRP A 196 -12.96 -12.07 5.49
C TRP A 196 -14.40 -12.36 5.92
N ALA A 197 -14.78 -11.81 7.08
CA ALA A 197 -16.15 -11.86 7.55
C ALA A 197 -17.01 -10.87 6.75
N LYS A 198 -18.28 -11.23 6.52
CA LYS A 198 -19.26 -10.29 5.98
C LYS A 198 -19.54 -9.17 6.98
N THR A 199 -19.70 -7.95 6.48
CA THR A 199 -20.16 -6.81 7.27
C THR A 199 -21.68 -6.64 7.16
N TYR A 200 -22.27 -5.91 8.10
CA TYR A 200 -23.68 -5.54 8.04
C TYR A 200 -24.00 -4.74 6.77
N GLU A 201 -23.14 -3.79 6.39
CA GLU A 201 -23.30 -3.00 5.16
C GLU A 201 -23.29 -3.87 3.91
N GLU A 202 -22.44 -4.89 3.84
CA GLU A 202 -22.42 -5.86 2.74
C GLU A 202 -23.75 -6.62 2.65
N THR A 203 -24.41 -6.92 3.78
CA THR A 203 -25.70 -7.63 3.78
C THR A 203 -26.92 -6.79 3.40
N ILE A 204 -26.86 -5.46 3.54
CA ILE A 204 -27.94 -4.57 3.09
C ILE A 204 -27.88 -4.38 1.57
N ASN A 205 -26.68 -4.48 1.00
CA ASN A 205 -26.42 -4.25 -0.42
C ASN A 205 -26.45 -5.53 -1.28
N GLU A 206 -26.78 -6.68 -0.69
CA GLU A 206 -27.05 -7.98 -1.36
C GLU A 206 -28.52 -8.08 -1.81
#